data_AF-A0A924VHA3-F1
#
_entry.id   AF-A0A924VHA3-F1
#
_cell.length_a   1.000
_cell.length_b   1.000
_cell.length_c   1.000
_cell.angle_alpha   90.00
_cell.angle_beta   90.00
_cell.angle_gamma   90.00
#
_symmetry.space_group_name_H-M   'P 1'
#
loop_
_entity.id
_entity.type
_entity.pdbx_description
1 polymer ?
#
loop_
_entity_poly.entity_id
_entity_poly.type
_entity_poly.pdbx_seq_one_letter_code
_entity_poly.pdbx_strand_id
1 'polypeptide(L)'
;NDAEYLRAAIGAIQKYTLRKIKLVGPSSRPDILFWLTGKELPSGLKSGSTVFQYSKGKAISTNTWLEISEGMTTIQTEQILVHKRFSYPKKDNAFPIWEDGFGIPLLDFNNANDISLYTLYFRLNPEWTDLVWSPEFVKLLMPLILPKQSDAPDGVFDKRSIPPGQELPHSDLRPQTSDLRPQASNNLVPNTRNLQHYFWLVLVIIFITERYLSFRNNLI
;
A
#
# COMPACT_ATOMS: atom_id res chain seq x y z
N ASN A 1 14.79 14.91 -15.88
CA ASN A 1 14.51 13.54 -16.36
C ASN A 1 14.17 12.67 -15.15
N ASP A 2 13.14 11.81 -15.17
CA ASP A 2 12.65 11.06 -13.98
C ASP A 2 13.78 10.28 -13.26
N ALA A 3 14.71 9.71 -14.04
CA ALA A 3 15.85 8.98 -13.53
C ALA A 3 16.83 9.81 -12.68
N GLU A 4 16.87 11.13 -12.84
CA GLU A 4 17.76 12.02 -12.07
C GLU A 4 17.27 12.19 -10.64
N TYR A 5 15.96 12.35 -10.44
CA TYR A 5 15.35 12.41 -9.10
C TYR A 5 15.55 11.10 -8.35
N LEU A 6 15.33 9.97 -9.04
CA LEU A 6 15.59 8.66 -8.46
C LEU A 6 17.07 8.47 -8.11
N ARG A 7 18.00 8.90 -8.98
CA ARG A 7 19.44 8.83 -8.70
C ARG A 7 19.82 9.66 -7.47
N ALA A 8 19.24 10.84 -7.33
CA ALA A 8 19.45 11.68 -6.16
C ALA A 8 18.94 11.01 -4.87
N ALA A 9 17.73 10.44 -4.91
CA ALA A 9 17.15 9.71 -3.78
C ALA A 9 17.99 8.47 -3.39
N ILE A 10 18.41 7.65 -4.37
CA ILE A 10 19.32 6.52 -4.11
C ILE A 10 20.65 6.99 -3.53
N GLY A 11 21.20 8.10 -4.03
CA GLY A 11 22.42 8.69 -3.48
C GLY A 11 22.26 9.16 -2.04
N ALA A 12 21.09 9.71 -1.68
CA ALA A 12 20.77 10.07 -0.31
C ALA A 12 20.64 8.83 0.60
N ILE A 13 19.95 7.78 0.14
CA ILE A 13 19.83 6.50 0.85
C ILE A 13 21.21 5.88 1.07
N GLN A 14 22.08 5.92 0.05
CA GLN A 14 23.45 5.42 0.14
C GLN A 14 24.25 6.13 1.24
N LYS A 15 24.17 7.47 1.30
CA LYS A 15 24.83 8.27 2.32
C LYS A 15 24.26 8.03 3.72
N TYR A 16 22.94 7.94 3.84
CA TYR A 16 22.25 7.75 5.11
C TYR A 16 22.49 6.36 5.71
N THR A 17 22.42 5.32 4.88
CA THR A 17 22.53 3.92 5.33
C THR A 17 23.98 3.41 5.35
N LEU A 18 24.93 4.18 4.81
CA LEU A 18 26.32 3.79 4.59
C LEU A 18 26.49 2.50 3.75
N ARG A 19 25.44 2.06 3.05
CA ARG A 19 25.49 0.89 2.18
C ARG A 19 26.14 1.25 0.86
N LYS A 20 26.90 0.33 0.28
CA LYS A 20 27.47 0.50 -1.07
C LYS A 20 26.42 0.13 -2.11
N ILE A 21 25.86 1.13 -2.79
CA ILE A 21 24.92 0.94 -3.89
C ILE A 21 25.67 1.22 -5.21
N LYS A 22 25.65 0.27 -6.15
CA LYS A 22 26.27 0.44 -7.47
C LYS A 22 25.18 0.62 -8.51
N LEU A 23 25.17 1.78 -9.17
CA LEU A 23 24.31 2.01 -10.32
C LEU A 23 24.90 1.35 -11.56
N VAL A 24 24.13 0.48 -12.20
CA VAL A 24 24.54 -0.27 -13.40
C VAL A 24 23.43 -0.21 -14.45
N GLY A 25 23.78 -0.50 -15.71
CA GLY A 25 22.80 -0.63 -16.77
C GLY A 25 21.98 -1.93 -16.66
N PRO A 26 20.84 -2.02 -17.38
CA PRO A 26 19.97 -3.20 -17.34
C PRO A 26 20.68 -4.50 -17.76
N SER A 27 21.61 -4.40 -18.71
CA SER A 27 22.39 -5.54 -19.22
C SER A 27 23.29 -6.20 -18.17
N SER A 28 23.57 -5.51 -17.06
CA SER A 28 24.38 -6.03 -15.96
C SER A 28 23.60 -6.90 -14.97
N ARG A 29 22.32 -7.20 -15.22
CA ARG A 29 21.44 -8.01 -14.35
C ARG A 29 21.44 -7.53 -12.89
N PRO A 30 20.98 -6.28 -12.63
CA PRO A 30 20.99 -5.72 -11.28
C PRO A 30 20.05 -6.49 -10.32
N ASP A 31 20.33 -6.41 -9.02
CA ASP A 31 19.43 -6.91 -7.98
C ASP A 31 18.12 -6.12 -7.94
N ILE A 32 18.18 -4.82 -8.27
CA ILE A 32 17.04 -3.93 -8.33
C ILE A 32 17.05 -3.20 -9.68
N LEU A 33 15.98 -3.34 -10.46
CA LEU A 33 15.81 -2.69 -11.75
C LEU A 33 14.72 -1.62 -11.67
N PHE A 34 15.07 -0.38 -12.00
CA PHE A 34 14.09 0.70 -12.22
C PHE A 34 13.81 0.87 -13.72
N TRP A 35 12.77 0.20 -14.19
CA TRP A 35 12.27 0.25 -15.56
C TRP A 35 11.25 1.39 -15.71
N LEU A 36 11.75 2.63 -15.73
CA LEU A 36 10.95 3.87 -15.79
C LEU A 36 10.32 4.11 -17.18
N THR A 37 9.70 3.08 -17.75
CA THR A 37 9.07 3.10 -19.07
C THR A 37 7.88 2.14 -19.11
N GLY A 38 6.87 2.46 -19.92
CA GLY A 38 5.75 1.57 -20.22
C GLY A 38 6.06 0.52 -21.30
N LYS A 39 7.34 0.31 -21.64
CA LYS A 39 7.75 -0.78 -22.55
C LYS A 39 7.74 -2.12 -21.82
N GLU A 40 7.77 -3.21 -22.58
CA GLU A 40 7.91 -4.55 -22.02
C GLU A 40 9.21 -4.68 -21.20
N LEU A 41 9.17 -5.55 -20.19
CA LEU A 41 10.32 -5.83 -19.35
C LEU A 41 11.42 -6.50 -20.17
N PRO A 42 12.70 -6.20 -19.89
CA PRO A 42 13.80 -6.87 -20.59
C PRO A 42 13.83 -8.36 -20.23
N SER A 43 14.14 -9.20 -21.22
CA SER A 43 14.35 -10.63 -21.00
C SER A 43 15.63 -10.89 -20.19
N GLY A 44 15.65 -11.93 -19.36
CA GLY A 44 16.84 -12.34 -18.62
C GLY A 44 17.08 -11.60 -17.31
N LEU A 45 16.00 -11.18 -16.64
CA LEU A 45 16.02 -10.71 -15.26
C LEU A 45 16.57 -11.80 -14.33
N LYS A 46 17.25 -11.36 -13.26
CA LYS A 46 17.80 -12.26 -12.24
C LYS A 46 16.67 -12.79 -11.35
N SER A 47 16.67 -14.09 -11.04
CA SER A 47 15.78 -14.68 -10.02
C SER A 47 15.93 -13.96 -8.67
N GLY A 48 14.82 -13.70 -8.00
CA GLY A 48 14.78 -12.94 -6.75
C GLY A 48 15.07 -11.44 -6.89
N SER A 49 15.15 -10.91 -8.12
CA SER A 49 15.33 -9.46 -8.32
C SER A 49 14.06 -8.68 -7.99
N THR A 50 14.24 -7.40 -7.67
CA THR A 50 13.16 -6.44 -7.50
C THR A 50 13.09 -5.54 -8.72
N VAL A 51 11.88 -5.32 -9.24
CA VAL A 51 11.67 -4.51 -10.44
C VAL A 51 10.61 -3.45 -10.17
N PHE A 52 10.92 -2.19 -10.47
CA PHE A 52 9.97 -1.09 -10.48
C PHE A 52 9.66 -0.71 -11.93
N GLN A 53 8.39 -0.72 -12.32
CA GLN A 53 7.96 -0.43 -13.69
C GLN A 53 6.87 0.63 -13.74
N TYR A 54 6.90 1.53 -14.73
CA TYR A 54 5.74 2.38 -15.01
C TYR A 54 4.60 1.62 -15.68
N SER A 55 3.39 1.83 -15.19
CA SER A 55 2.18 1.35 -15.83
C SER A 55 2.05 1.87 -17.26
N LYS A 56 1.41 1.08 -18.12
CA LYS A 56 1.05 1.49 -19.48
C LYS A 56 -0.30 2.20 -19.42
N GLY A 57 -0.44 3.30 -20.14
CA GLY A 57 -1.74 3.95 -20.28
C GLY A 57 -1.66 5.44 -20.57
N LYS A 58 -2.84 6.04 -20.67
CA LYS A 58 -2.98 7.50 -20.79
C LYS A 58 -2.84 8.14 -19.41
N ALA A 59 -2.17 9.29 -19.38
CA ALA A 59 -2.10 10.14 -18.21
C ALA A 59 -3.49 10.75 -17.93
N ILE A 60 -3.91 10.69 -16.68
CA ILE A 60 -5.13 11.30 -16.15
C ILE A 60 -4.69 12.38 -15.17
N SER A 61 -5.18 13.61 -15.38
CA SER A 61 -4.97 14.67 -14.40
C SER A 61 -5.77 14.34 -13.15
N THR A 62 -5.11 14.37 -12.00
CA THR A 62 -5.71 14.11 -10.69
C THR A 62 -5.20 15.16 -9.72
N ASN A 63 -6.00 15.62 -8.77
CA ASN A 63 -5.52 16.51 -7.70
C ASN A 63 -5.81 15.80 -6.40
N THR A 64 -4.86 14.97 -5.98
CA THR A 64 -4.97 14.10 -4.81
C THR A 64 -3.64 14.11 -4.06
N TRP A 65 -3.58 13.38 -2.96
CA TRP A 65 -2.36 13.18 -2.18
C TRP A 65 -1.97 11.71 -2.17
N LEU A 66 -0.69 11.44 -1.96
CA LEU A 66 -0.17 10.09 -1.75
C LEU A 66 -0.44 9.70 -0.30
N GLU A 67 -1.07 8.56 -0.12
CA GLU A 67 -1.32 7.91 1.14
C GLU A 67 -0.63 6.54 1.16
N ILE A 68 -0.22 6.11 2.34
CA ILE A 68 0.42 4.81 2.51
C ILE A 68 -0.69 3.84 2.88
N SER A 69 -0.80 2.73 2.15
CA SER A 69 -1.89 1.78 2.34
C SER A 69 -1.94 1.24 3.78
N GLU A 70 -3.15 0.95 4.25
CA GLU A 70 -3.37 0.37 5.58
C GLU A 70 -2.49 -0.88 5.78
N GLY A 71 -1.71 -0.92 6.87
CA GLY A 71 -0.81 -2.03 7.19
C GLY A 71 0.70 -1.73 7.07
N MET A 72 1.11 -0.54 6.62
CA MET A 72 2.51 -0.10 6.68
C MET A 72 2.79 0.85 7.86
N THR A 73 3.91 0.64 8.54
CA THR A 73 4.31 1.36 9.77
C THR A 73 5.08 2.65 9.53
N THR A 74 4.79 3.38 8.45
CA THR A 74 5.48 4.63 8.12
C THR A 74 4.57 5.82 8.42
N ILE A 75 4.98 6.65 9.37
CA ILE A 75 4.27 7.90 9.70
C ILE A 75 4.61 8.90 8.59
N GLN A 76 3.64 9.18 7.72
CA GLN A 76 3.76 10.27 6.75
C GLN A 76 3.54 11.60 7.50
N THR A 77 4.57 12.45 7.50
CA THR A 77 4.54 13.74 8.20
C THR A 77 4.08 14.91 7.34
N GLU A 78 4.06 14.74 6.02
CA GLU A 78 3.73 15.79 5.05
C GLU A 78 2.76 15.25 4.00
N GLN A 79 1.78 16.06 3.60
CA GLN A 79 0.88 15.71 2.51
C GLN A 79 1.59 15.87 1.16
N ILE A 80 1.76 14.77 0.44
CA ILE A 80 2.47 14.75 -0.84
C ILE A 80 1.46 14.82 -1.97
N LEU A 81 1.45 15.90 -2.75
CA LEU A 81 0.49 16.04 -3.84
C LEU A 81 0.86 15.16 -5.05
N VAL A 82 -0.18 14.66 -5.70
CA VAL A 82 -0.14 13.89 -6.95
C VAL A 82 -1.07 14.59 -7.94
N HIS A 83 -0.47 15.11 -9.00
CA HIS A 83 -1.10 15.94 -10.04
C HIS A 83 -1.55 15.11 -11.25
N LYS A 84 -0.92 13.95 -11.46
CA LYS A 84 -1.19 13.06 -12.59
C LYS A 84 -0.96 11.60 -12.19
N ARG A 85 -1.79 10.71 -12.74
CA ARG A 85 -1.62 9.26 -12.64
C ARG A 85 -2.06 8.55 -13.91
N PHE A 86 -1.62 7.31 -14.08
CA PHE A 86 -2.15 6.40 -15.08
C PHE A 86 -3.46 5.78 -14.58
N SER A 87 -4.27 5.28 -15.51
CA SER A 87 -5.44 4.48 -15.16
C SER A 87 -5.01 3.19 -14.44
N TYR A 88 -5.67 2.86 -13.34
CA TYR A 88 -5.45 1.62 -12.61
C TYR A 88 -6.47 0.57 -13.10
N PRO A 89 -6.03 -0.47 -13.85
CA PRO A 89 -6.89 -1.62 -14.09
C PRO A 89 -6.97 -2.39 -12.78
N LYS A 90 -8.16 -2.50 -12.18
CA LYS A 90 -8.34 -3.26 -10.94
C LYS A 90 -7.79 -4.69 -11.12
N LYS A 91 -6.83 -5.09 -10.28
CA LYS A 91 -6.23 -6.42 -10.27
C LYS A 91 -6.59 -7.12 -8.96
N ASP A 92 -6.99 -8.38 -9.04
CA ASP A 92 -7.39 -9.15 -7.85
C ASP A 92 -6.19 -9.61 -6.99
N ASN A 93 -5.00 -9.76 -7.60
CA ASN A 93 -3.80 -10.31 -6.95
C ASN A 93 -2.68 -9.28 -6.73
N ALA A 94 -2.97 -7.98 -6.84
CA ALA A 94 -1.97 -6.94 -6.61
C ALA A 94 -2.18 -6.30 -5.24
N PHE A 95 -1.12 -6.24 -4.44
CA PHE A 95 -1.15 -5.63 -3.12
C PHE A 95 -0.82 -4.13 -3.24
N PRO A 96 -1.72 -3.21 -2.87
CA PRO A 96 -1.42 -1.78 -2.90
C PRO A 96 -0.35 -1.46 -1.86
N ILE A 97 0.64 -0.64 -2.26
CA ILE A 97 1.74 -0.18 -1.42
C ILE A 97 1.56 1.31 -1.10
N TRP A 98 1.27 2.09 -2.13
CA TRP A 98 0.90 3.49 -2.03
C TRP A 98 -0.44 3.66 -2.73
N GLU A 99 -1.30 4.47 -2.16
CA GLU A 99 -2.63 4.80 -2.68
C GLU A 99 -2.76 6.31 -2.81
N ASP A 100 -3.76 6.76 -3.56
CA ASP A 100 -4.18 8.14 -3.50
C ASP A 100 -5.22 8.34 -2.38
N GLY A 101 -5.56 9.60 -2.09
CA GLY A 101 -6.60 9.94 -1.09
C GLY A 101 -8.01 9.39 -1.37
N PHE A 102 -8.20 8.64 -2.46
CA PHE A 102 -9.43 7.95 -2.80
C PHE A 102 -9.28 6.41 -2.76
N GLY A 103 -8.16 5.89 -2.25
CA GLY A 103 -7.86 4.46 -2.18
C GLY A 103 -7.50 3.84 -3.53
N ILE A 104 -7.09 4.65 -4.52
CA ILE A 104 -6.66 4.12 -5.82
C ILE A 104 -5.15 3.89 -5.79
N PRO A 105 -4.66 2.68 -6.14
CA PRO A 105 -3.23 2.39 -6.07
C PRO A 105 -2.37 3.29 -6.97
N LEU A 106 -1.36 3.89 -6.36
CA LEU A 106 -0.26 4.62 -7.00
C LEU A 106 0.99 3.76 -7.15
N LEU A 107 1.18 2.79 -6.25
CA LEU A 107 2.16 1.74 -6.34
C LEU A 107 1.51 0.43 -5.92
N ASP A 108 1.59 -0.61 -6.75
CA ASP A 108 1.19 -1.97 -6.38
C ASP A 108 2.40 -2.90 -6.34
N PHE A 109 2.26 -3.99 -5.61
CA PHE A 109 3.22 -5.10 -5.54
C PHE A 109 2.56 -6.39 -6.03
N ASN A 110 3.30 -7.14 -6.84
CA ASN A 110 2.94 -8.48 -7.27
C ASN A 110 4.20 -9.36 -7.34
N ASN A 111 4.08 -10.63 -6.94
CA ASN A 111 5.13 -11.61 -7.15
C ASN A 111 4.88 -12.33 -8.48
N ALA A 112 5.76 -12.11 -9.46
CA ALA A 112 5.63 -12.70 -10.79
C ALA A 112 6.92 -13.46 -11.13
N ASN A 113 6.82 -14.78 -11.31
CA ASN A 113 7.92 -15.62 -11.78
C ASN A 113 9.22 -15.46 -10.97
N ASP A 114 9.14 -15.52 -9.63
CA ASP A 114 10.28 -15.36 -8.71
C ASP A 114 10.92 -13.96 -8.75
N ILE A 115 10.15 -12.95 -9.17
CA ILE A 115 10.55 -11.55 -9.20
C ILE A 115 9.54 -10.73 -8.40
N SER A 116 10.07 -9.80 -7.59
CA SER A 116 9.27 -8.81 -6.87
C SER A 116 8.95 -7.64 -7.79
N LEU A 117 7.74 -7.59 -8.36
CA LEU A 117 7.32 -6.56 -9.31
C LEU A 117 6.51 -5.46 -8.61
N TYR A 118 7.00 -4.23 -8.71
CA TYR A 118 6.35 -3.02 -8.25
C TYR A 118 5.87 -2.20 -9.45
N THR A 119 4.55 -1.99 -9.59
CA THR A 119 3.99 -1.17 -10.68
C THR A 119 3.67 0.24 -10.17
N LEU A 120 4.32 1.24 -10.75
CA LEU A 120 4.09 2.66 -10.50
C LEU A 120 3.02 3.19 -11.46
N TYR A 121 1.94 3.73 -10.92
CA TYR A 121 0.86 4.38 -11.66
C TYR A 121 1.03 5.89 -11.76
N PHE A 122 2.20 6.43 -11.48
CA PHE A 122 2.54 7.83 -11.72
C PHE A 122 4.04 7.93 -12.04
N ARG A 123 4.46 9.09 -12.55
CA ARG A 123 5.87 9.33 -12.89
C ARG A 123 6.59 10.02 -11.73
N LEU A 124 7.87 9.69 -11.56
CA LEU A 124 8.75 10.28 -10.55
C LEU A 124 9.34 11.58 -11.10
N ASN A 125 8.48 12.59 -11.31
CA ASN A 125 8.90 13.91 -11.72
C ASN A 125 7.95 14.99 -11.19
N PRO A 126 8.39 16.26 -11.14
CA PRO A 126 7.61 17.33 -10.52
C PRO A 126 6.34 17.71 -11.27
N GLU A 127 6.22 17.37 -12.56
CA GLU A 127 4.99 17.62 -13.30
C GLU A 127 3.85 16.65 -12.93
N TRP A 128 4.17 15.59 -12.18
CA TRP A 128 3.25 14.52 -11.80
C TRP A 128 3.04 14.45 -10.30
N THR A 129 4.03 14.83 -9.50
CA THR A 129 3.95 14.75 -8.04
C THR A 129 4.98 15.65 -7.38
N ASP A 130 4.68 16.10 -6.16
CA ASP A 130 5.62 16.83 -5.32
C ASP A 130 6.58 15.87 -4.57
N LEU A 131 6.36 14.55 -4.67
CA LEU A 131 7.14 13.51 -3.98
C LEU A 131 8.64 13.71 -4.20
N VAL A 132 9.08 13.96 -5.44
CA VAL A 132 10.50 14.07 -5.79
C VAL A 132 11.23 15.25 -5.13
N TRP A 133 10.50 16.20 -4.56
CA TRP A 133 11.04 17.33 -3.80
C TRP A 133 10.90 17.17 -2.28
N SER A 134 10.13 16.18 -1.82
CA SER A 134 9.91 15.94 -0.40
C SER A 134 10.96 14.98 0.19
N PRO A 135 11.40 15.19 1.45
CA PRO A 135 12.20 14.21 2.17
C PRO A 135 11.49 12.85 2.33
N GLU A 136 10.16 12.82 2.23
CA GLU A 136 9.37 11.59 2.26
C GLU A 136 9.73 10.64 1.13
N PHE A 137 10.22 11.11 -0.02
CA PHE A 137 10.62 10.23 -1.11
C PHE A 137 11.72 9.25 -0.72
N VAL A 138 12.72 9.74 0.01
CA VAL A 138 13.81 8.91 0.54
C VAL A 138 13.26 7.92 1.56
N LYS A 139 12.38 8.38 2.47
CA LYS A 139 11.78 7.53 3.52
C LYS A 139 10.90 6.42 2.93
N LEU A 140 10.10 6.73 1.92
CA LEU A 140 9.20 5.78 1.25
C LEU A 140 9.95 4.80 0.35
N LEU A 141 11.00 5.25 -0.34
CA LEU A 141 11.76 4.39 -1.23
C LEU A 141 12.67 3.41 -0.47
N MET A 142 13.23 3.85 0.66
CA MET A 142 14.19 3.09 1.46
C MET A 142 13.73 1.67 1.84
N PRO A 143 12.55 1.44 2.47
CA PRO A 143 12.10 0.10 2.83
C PRO A 143 11.82 -0.79 1.61
N LEU A 144 11.63 -0.22 0.41
CA LEU A 144 11.37 -0.96 -0.82
C LEU A 144 12.66 -1.43 -1.52
N ILE A 145 13.76 -0.71 -1.33
CA ILE A 145 15.04 -1.01 -2.01
C ILE A 145 16.09 -1.65 -1.10
N LEU A 146 15.91 -1.58 0.21
CA LEU A 146 16.83 -2.24 1.13
C LEU A 146 16.40 -3.70 1.33
N PRO A 147 17.34 -4.66 1.30
CA PRO A 147 17.02 -6.04 1.64
C PRO A 147 16.49 -6.08 3.08
N LYS A 148 15.41 -6.85 3.30
CA LYS A 148 14.90 -7.13 4.64
C LYS A 148 16.06 -7.71 5.46
N GLN A 149 16.51 -6.99 6.48
CA GLN A 149 17.55 -7.48 7.37
C GLN A 149 16.96 -8.66 8.16
N SER A 150 17.48 -9.85 7.94
CA SER A 150 17.16 -11.03 8.75
C SER A 150 17.59 -10.88 10.22
N ASP A 151 18.52 -9.95 10.49
CA ASP A 151 19.26 -9.88 11.76
C ASP A 151 19.21 -8.51 12.45
N ALA A 152 18.19 -7.69 12.20
CA ALA A 152 17.95 -6.52 13.05
C ALA A 152 17.57 -7.00 14.46
N PRO A 153 18.18 -6.47 15.54
CA PRO A 153 17.73 -6.74 16.90
C PRO A 153 16.25 -6.37 17.00
N ASP A 154 15.46 -7.28 17.56
CA ASP A 154 14.01 -7.17 17.66
C ASP A 154 13.59 -5.78 18.14
N GLY A 155 12.90 -5.03 17.28
CA GLY A 155 12.33 -3.74 17.66
C GLY A 155 12.05 -2.72 16.55
N VAL A 156 12.65 -2.83 15.35
CA VAL A 156 12.46 -1.80 14.29
C VAL A 156 11.56 -2.25 13.13
N PHE A 157 11.29 -3.55 12.99
CA PHE A 157 10.29 -4.06 12.06
C PHE A 157 9.61 -5.25 12.71
N ASP A 158 8.32 -5.09 13.02
CA ASP A 158 7.52 -6.12 13.70
C ASP A 158 7.52 -7.42 12.88
N LYS A 159 8.02 -8.50 13.48
CA LYS A 159 8.04 -9.86 12.90
C LYS A 159 6.67 -10.55 12.98
N ARG A 160 5.60 -9.85 13.39
CA ARG A 160 4.21 -10.35 13.39
C ARG A 160 3.44 -10.04 12.10
N SER A 161 4.06 -9.45 11.09
CA SER A 161 3.41 -9.30 9.78
C SER A 161 3.33 -10.67 9.08
N ILE A 162 2.19 -11.33 9.22
CA ILE A 162 1.84 -12.52 8.44
C ILE A 162 1.76 -12.11 6.96
N PRO A 163 2.43 -12.82 6.03
CA PRO A 163 2.25 -12.58 4.60
C PRO A 163 0.77 -12.77 4.22
N PRO A 164 0.12 -11.86 3.47
CA PRO A 164 -1.24 -12.10 3.00
C PRO A 164 -1.23 -13.34 2.10
N GLY A 165 -1.83 -14.43 2.59
CA GLY A 165 -1.74 -15.78 2.00
C GLY A 165 -1.41 -16.88 3.02
N GLN A 166 -0.97 -16.54 4.24
CA GLN A 166 -0.75 -17.49 5.33
C GLN A 166 -1.91 -17.54 6.35
N GLU A 167 -3.10 -17.05 5.99
CA GLU A 167 -4.32 -17.12 6.78
C GLU A 167 -5.27 -18.24 6.31
N LEU A 168 -4.73 -19.42 6.04
CA LEU A 168 -5.55 -20.62 5.89
C LEU A 168 -5.08 -21.64 6.92
N PRO A 169 -5.85 -21.90 7.99
CA PRO A 169 -5.68 -23.10 8.75
C PRO A 169 -5.94 -24.28 7.80
N HIS A 170 -4.88 -25.02 7.47
CA HIS A 170 -5.02 -26.36 6.93
C HIS A 170 -5.91 -27.16 7.89
N SER A 171 -7.12 -27.46 7.45
CA SER A 171 -8.13 -28.19 8.21
C SER A 171 -7.80 -29.68 8.19
N ASP A 172 -6.62 -30.08 8.64
CA ASP A 172 -6.18 -31.48 8.63
C ASP A 172 -5.24 -31.79 9.79
N LEU A 173 -5.74 -31.70 11.02
CA LEU A 173 -5.21 -32.48 12.14
C LEU A 173 -6.38 -32.94 13.02
N ARG A 174 -6.84 -34.15 12.76
CA ARG A 174 -7.75 -34.92 13.61
C ARG A 174 -6.92 -35.78 14.56
N PRO A 175 -6.98 -35.56 15.88
CA PRO A 175 -6.65 -36.60 16.85
C PRO A 175 -7.92 -37.38 17.17
N GLN A 176 -7.86 -38.70 17.00
CA GLN A 176 -8.80 -39.62 17.61
C GLN A 176 -8.58 -39.62 19.12
N THR A 177 -9.62 -39.32 19.91
CA THR A 177 -9.91 -40.02 21.17
C THR A 177 -11.41 -39.93 21.46
N SER A 178 -11.88 -41.02 22.04
CA SER A 178 -13.25 -41.49 22.25
C SER A 178 -14.03 -40.77 23.36
N ASP A 179 -15.35 -40.95 23.26
CA ASP A 179 -16.36 -40.90 24.34
C ASP A 179 -16.90 -39.54 24.82
N LEU A 180 -18.05 -39.14 24.23
CA LEU A 180 -19.40 -39.13 24.86
C LEU A 180 -20.32 -38.15 24.11
N ARG A 181 -21.45 -38.66 23.60
CA ARG A 181 -22.61 -37.85 23.13
C ARG A 181 -23.51 -37.54 24.35
N PRO A 182 -24.29 -36.44 24.37
CA PRO A 182 -25.47 -36.29 23.50
C PRO A 182 -25.61 -34.91 22.83
N GLN A 183 -26.58 -34.85 21.91
CA GLN A 183 -27.01 -33.75 21.03
C GLN A 183 -27.18 -32.36 21.70
N ALA A 184 -26.84 -31.27 20.98
CA ALA A 184 -27.80 -30.41 20.26
C ALA A 184 -27.25 -28.99 20.00
N SER A 185 -27.54 -28.48 18.79
CA SER A 185 -27.85 -27.07 18.47
C SER A 185 -26.74 -26.02 18.30
N ASN A 186 -26.76 -25.48 17.07
CA ASN A 186 -26.60 -24.07 16.67
C ASN A 186 -25.22 -23.56 16.23
N ASN A 187 -25.10 -23.47 14.90
CA ASN A 187 -24.22 -22.54 14.20
C ASN A 187 -24.44 -21.11 14.71
N LEU A 188 -23.47 -20.56 15.44
CA LEU A 188 -23.40 -19.13 15.72
C LEU A 188 -22.67 -18.45 14.56
N VAL A 189 -23.44 -18.09 13.53
CA VAL A 189 -23.07 -16.98 12.65
C VAL A 189 -23.06 -15.72 13.54
N PRO A 190 -21.96 -14.94 13.60
CA PRO A 190 -22.01 -13.66 14.27
C PRO A 190 -22.95 -12.75 13.46
N ASN A 191 -24.18 -12.63 13.95
CA ASN A 191 -25.17 -11.71 13.42
C ASN A 191 -24.73 -10.28 13.78
N THR A 192 -23.95 -9.67 12.90
CA THR A 192 -23.65 -8.23 12.96
C THR A 192 -24.93 -7.48 12.60
N ARG A 193 -25.79 -7.31 13.60
CA ARG A 193 -27.04 -6.59 13.46
C ARG A 193 -26.70 -5.15 13.06
N ASN A 194 -27.03 -4.78 11.82
CA ASN A 194 -26.75 -3.47 11.24
C ASN A 194 -27.48 -2.39 12.05
N LEU A 195 -26.74 -1.73 12.96
CA LEU A 195 -27.26 -0.70 13.86
C LEU A 195 -27.30 0.70 13.22
N GLN A 196 -26.82 0.81 11.98
CA GLN A 196 -26.74 2.06 11.21
C GLN A 196 -28.12 2.71 11.02
N HIS A 197 -29.16 1.90 10.84
CA HIS A 197 -30.53 2.38 10.68
C HIS A 197 -31.07 3.05 11.96
N TYR A 198 -30.77 2.47 13.13
CA TYR A 198 -31.17 3.06 14.41
C TYR A 198 -30.40 4.34 14.71
N PHE A 199 -29.11 4.38 14.37
CA PHE A 199 -28.28 5.57 14.51
C PHE A 199 -28.82 6.74 13.69
N TRP A 200 -29.19 6.49 12.43
CA TRP A 200 -29.81 7.49 11.57
C TRP A 200 -31.14 8.01 12.10
N LEU A 201 -31.97 7.12 12.66
CA LEU A 201 -33.26 7.50 13.23
C LEU A 201 -33.09 8.43 14.45
N VAL A 202 -32.15 8.12 15.34
CA VAL A 202 -31.84 8.98 16.50
C VAL A 202 -31.31 10.34 16.05
N LEU A 203 -30.45 10.38 15.04
CA LEU A 203 -29.89 11.63 14.51
C LEU A 203 -30.97 12.54 13.92
N VAL A 204 -31.95 11.98 13.20
CA VAL A 204 -33.11 12.74 12.70
C VAL A 204 -33.97 13.30 13.83
N ILE A 205 -34.22 12.52 14.89
CA ILE A 205 -34.98 12.99 16.05
C ILE A 205 -34.26 14.15 16.77
N ILE A 206 -32.93 14.03 16.94
CA ILE A 206 -32.11 15.10 17.53
C ILE A 206 -32.24 16.37 16.69
N PHE A 207 -32.12 16.25 15.36
CA PHE A 207 -32.21 17.40 14.45
C PHE A 207 -33.59 18.08 14.48
N ILE A 208 -34.67 17.30 14.57
CA ILE A 208 -36.04 17.84 14.72
C ILE A 208 -36.19 18.55 16.06
N THR A 209 -35.68 17.95 17.13
CA THR A 209 -35.78 18.52 18.49
C THR A 209 -34.98 19.82 18.58
N GLU A 210 -33.76 19.83 18.03
CA GLU A 210 -32.91 21.01 17.93
C GLU A 210 -33.61 22.11 17.12
N ARG A 211 -34.13 21.77 15.94
CA ARG A 211 -34.85 22.72 15.08
C ARG A 211 -36.07 23.31 15.80
N TYR A 212 -36.80 22.51 16.55
CA TYR A 212 -37.97 22.95 17.31
C TYR A 212 -37.61 23.87 18.49
N LEU A 213 -36.56 23.54 19.25
CA LEU A 213 -36.03 24.40 20.32
C LEU A 213 -35.49 25.72 19.77
N SER A 214 -34.78 25.68 18.64
CA SER A 214 -34.26 26.87 17.95
C SER A 214 -35.38 27.78 17.44
N PHE A 215 -36.50 27.21 16.98
CA PHE A 215 -37.69 28.00 16.60
C PHE A 215 -38.39 28.64 17.81
N ARG A 216 -38.42 27.96 18.96
CA ARG A 216 -39.01 28.52 20.19
C ARG A 216 -38.18 29.65 20.80
N ASN A 217 -36.85 29.58 20.69
CA ASN A 217 -35.94 30.62 21.20
C ASN A 217 -35.88 31.88 20.31
N ASN A 218 -36.49 31.88 19.12
CA ASN A 218 -36.58 33.05 18.24
C ASN A 218 -37.93 33.80 18.36
N LEU A 219 -38.74 33.53 19.40
CA LEU A 219 -40.05 34.13 19.63
C LEU A 219 -40.15 34.93 20.95
N ILE A 220 -39.00 35.36 21.51
CA ILE A 220 -38.92 36.34 22.62
C ILE A 220 -37.96 37.45 22.20
#